data_AF-A0A0S8ATY2-F1
#
_entry.id   AF-A0A0S8ATY2-F1
#
_cell.length_a   1.000
_cell.length_b   1.000
_cell.length_c   1.000
_cell.angle_alpha   90.00
_cell.angle_beta   90.00
_cell.angle_gamma   90.00
#
_symmetry.space_group_name_H-M   'P 1'
#
loop_
_entity.id
_entity.type
_entity.pdbx_description
1 polymer ?
#
loop_
_entity_poly.entity_id
_entity_poly.type
_entity_poly.pdbx_seq_one_letter_code
_entity_poly.pdbx_strand_id
1 'polypeptide(L)' 'MALELGIAMDGNSLDTNAPGTDWIDALSDDQCVEIFWLYVDPPEPFLESHPRALLGEAMRYALKVIAREARD' A
#
# COMPACT_ATOMS: atom_id res chain seq x y z
N MET A 1 -11.64 -21.96 15.88
CA MET A 1 -10.36 -21.79 15.16
C MET A 1 -10.38 -20.42 14.53
N ALA A 2 -9.84 -19.41 15.22
CA ALA A 2 -9.62 -18.11 14.63
C ALA A 2 -8.29 -18.18 13.89
N LEU A 3 -8.30 -17.92 12.58
CA LEU A 3 -7.08 -17.64 11.84
C LEU A 3 -6.61 -16.25 12.29
N GLU A 4 -5.65 -16.21 13.21
CA GLU A 4 -4.91 -15.00 13.51
C GLU A 4 -4.07 -14.67 12.26
N LEU A 5 -4.56 -13.72 11.46
CA LEU A 5 -3.73 -12.98 10.51
C LEU A 5 -2.78 -12.09 11.34
N GLY A 6 -1.77 -12.72 11.93
CA GLY A 6 -0.62 -12.05 12.50
C GLY A 6 0.18 -11.43 11.37
N ILE A 7 -0.24 -10.24 10.91
CA ILE A 7 0.69 -9.32 10.27
C ILE A 7 1.65 -8.95 11.38
N ALA A 8 2.80 -9.62 11.41
CA ALA A 8 3.89 -9.29 12.28
C ALA A 8 4.28 -7.83 12.00
N MET A 9 3.75 -6.91 12.80
CA MET A 9 4.34 -5.59 13.01
C MET A 9 5.63 -5.80 13.81
N ASP A 10 6.58 -6.54 13.23
CA ASP A 10 7.94 -6.54 13.71
C ASP A 10 8.44 -5.11 13.56
N GLY A 11 8.96 -4.54 14.64
CA GLY A 11 9.50 -3.18 14.73
C GLY A 11 10.76 -2.99 13.90
N ASN A 12 10.84 -3.60 12.73
CA ASN A 12 11.72 -3.19 11.67
C ASN A 12 11.24 -1.80 11.25
N SER A 13 12.05 -0.78 11.54
CA SER A 13 11.97 0.47 10.82
C SER A 13 12.15 0.11 9.35
N LEU A 14 11.04 -0.13 8.66
CA LEU A 14 10.99 -0.39 7.25
C LEU A 14 11.39 0.92 6.61
N ASP A 15 12.69 1.12 6.45
CA ASP A 15 13.21 2.14 5.56
C ASP A 15 12.79 1.73 4.14
N THR A 16 11.57 2.10 3.83
CA THR A 16 10.88 1.84 2.56
C THR A 16 11.38 2.81 1.48
N ASN A 17 12.30 3.72 1.81
CA ASN A 17 12.85 4.70 0.88
C ASN A 17 14.01 4.09 0.11
N ALA A 18 13.68 3.26 -0.87
CA ALA A 18 14.66 2.81 -1.85
C ALA A 18 15.03 3.98 -2.79
N PRO A 19 16.30 4.10 -3.24
CA PRO A 19 16.69 5.16 -4.17
C PRO A 19 15.88 5.08 -5.47
N GLY A 20 15.24 6.18 -5.86
CA GLY A 20 14.42 6.25 -7.07
C GLY A 20 12.94 5.88 -6.88
N THR A 21 12.47 5.73 -5.63
CA THR A 21 11.03 5.56 -5.33
C THR A 21 10.35 6.84 -4.85
N ASP A 22 11.01 8.00 -4.95
CA ASP A 22 10.47 9.30 -4.51
C ASP A 22 9.17 9.68 -5.24
N TRP A 23 8.97 9.15 -6.44
CA TRP A 23 7.74 9.33 -7.21
C TRP A 23 6.53 8.67 -6.54
N ILE A 24 6.72 7.65 -5.69
CA ILE A 24 5.64 7.00 -4.94
C ILE A 24 5.06 7.96 -3.90
N ASP A 25 5.92 8.75 -3.24
CA ASP A 25 5.49 9.77 -2.28
C ASP A 25 4.84 10.98 -2.96
N ALA A 26 5.16 11.22 -4.24
CA ALA A 26 4.54 12.27 -5.04
C ALA A 26 3.13 11.93 -5.53
N LEU A 27 2.70 10.66 -5.46
CA LEU A 27 1.33 10.27 -5.84
C LEU A 27 0.33 10.89 -4.87
N SER A 28 -0.74 11.48 -5.41
CA SER A 28 -1.87 11.90 -4.58
C SER A 28 -2.64 10.69 -4.05
N ASP A 29 -3.39 10.87 -2.96
CA ASP A 29 -4.26 9.81 -2.42
C ASP A 29 -5.25 9.32 -3.48
N ASP A 30 -5.76 10.23 -4.31
CA ASP A 30 -6.66 9.90 -5.41
C ASP A 30 -6.02 9.01 -6.45
N GLN A 31 -4.79 9.32 -6.87
CA GLN A 31 -4.03 8.50 -7.82
C GLN A 31 -3.72 7.13 -7.24
N CYS A 32 -3.36 7.06 -5.97
CA CYS A 32 -3.14 5.79 -5.28
C CYS A 32 -4.40 4.92 -5.26
N VAL A 33 -5.55 5.51 -4.96
CA VAL A 33 -6.84 4.82 -4.96
C VAL A 33 -7.23 4.37 -6.38
N GLU A 34 -7.02 5.19 -7.40
CA GLU A 34 -7.24 4.81 -8.80
C GLU A 34 -6.39 3.62 -9.21
N ILE A 35 -5.08 3.62 -8.87
CA ILE A 35 -4.19 2.50 -9.13
C ILE A 35 -4.70 1.25 -8.41
N PHE A 36 -5.10 1.38 -7.14
CA PHE A 36 -5.63 0.28 -6.36
C PHE A 36 -6.87 -0.36 -7.01
N TRP A 37 -7.79 0.45 -7.54
CA TRP A 37 -8.97 -0.03 -8.25
C TRP A 37 -8.69 -0.69 -9.60
N LEU A 38 -7.54 -0.42 -10.24
CA LEU A 38 -7.14 -1.19 -11.44
C LEU A 38 -6.93 -2.68 -11.13
N TYR A 39 -6.61 -3.03 -9.88
CA TYR A 39 -6.32 -4.39 -9.46
C TYR A 39 -7.47 -5.04 -8.68
N VAL A 40 -8.43 -4.25 -8.19
CA VAL A 40 -9.57 -4.72 -7.39
C VAL A 40 -10.86 -4.19 -8.05
N ASP A 41 -11.35 -4.91 -9.06
CA ASP A 41 -12.61 -4.58 -9.78
C ASP A 41 -13.61 -5.76 -9.71
N PRO A 42 -14.79 -5.58 -9.08
CA PRO A 42 -15.23 -4.37 -8.37
C PRO A 42 -14.51 -4.17 -7.01
N PRO A 43 -14.36 -2.92 -6.54
CA PRO A 43 -13.90 -2.62 -5.19
C PRO A 43 -14.69 -3.40 -4.15
N GLU A 44 -14.02 -4.03 -3.18
CA GLU A 44 -14.74 -4.63 -2.07
C GLU A 44 -15.45 -3.53 -1.24
N PRO A 45 -16.72 -3.73 -0.81
CA PRO A 45 -17.46 -2.73 -0.02
C PRO A 45 -16.74 -2.30 1.26
N PHE A 46 -15.90 -3.19 1.82
CA PHE A 46 -15.01 -2.85 2.94
C PHE A 46 -14.07 -1.71 2.58
N LEU A 47 -13.42 -1.77 1.42
CA LEU A 47 -12.44 -0.78 0.97
C LEU A 47 -13.13 0.54 0.60
N GLU A 48 -14.33 0.48 -0.01
CA GLU A 48 -15.13 1.67 -0.32
C GLU A 48 -15.55 2.45 0.94
N SER A 49 -15.65 1.79 2.09
CA SER A 49 -16.05 2.44 3.35
C SER A 49 -14.93 3.24 4.03
N HIS A 50 -13.68 3.12 3.57
CA HIS A 50 -12.53 3.75 4.20
C HIS A 50 -12.16 5.12 3.57
N PRO A 51 -11.56 6.05 4.34
CA PRO A 51 -11.09 7.31 3.81
C PRO A 51 -10.02 7.13 2.73
N ARG A 52 -10.10 7.92 1.66
CA ARG A 52 -9.14 7.88 0.54
C ARG A 52 -7.70 8.12 0.97
N ALA A 53 -7.48 8.97 1.97
CA ALA A 53 -6.15 9.20 2.55
C ALA A 53 -5.52 7.93 3.13
N LEU A 54 -6.32 7.12 3.83
CA LEU A 54 -5.86 5.86 4.41
C LEU A 54 -5.52 4.82 3.33
N LEU A 55 -6.38 4.73 2.31
CA LEU A 55 -6.15 3.87 1.16
C LEU A 55 -4.90 4.31 0.37
N GLY A 56 -4.69 5.62 0.24
CA GLY A 56 -3.51 6.21 -0.37
C GLY A 56 -2.23 5.84 0.36
N GLU A 57 -2.21 5.97 1.69
CA GLU A 57 -1.07 5.57 2.52
C GLU A 57 -0.77 4.06 2.40
N ALA A 58 -1.80 3.22 2.48
CA ALA A 58 -1.65 1.77 2.32
C ALA A 58 -1.07 1.40 0.94
N MET A 59 -1.52 2.07 -0.13
CA MET A 59 -1.02 1.83 -1.48
C MET A 59 0.44 2.28 -1.63
N ARG A 60 0.81 3.45 -1.13
CA ARG A 60 2.21 3.91 -1.16
C ARG A 60 3.12 2.94 -0.44
N TYR A 61 2.70 2.46 0.74
CA TYR A 61 3.42 1.43 1.47
C TYR A 61 3.61 0.16 0.64
N ALA A 62 2.54 -0.37 0.06
CA ALA A 62 2.59 -1.58 -0.77
C ALA A 62 3.53 -1.42 -1.97
N LEU A 63 3.46 -0.28 -2.68
CA LEU A 63 4.34 0.00 -3.82
C LEU A 63 5.81 0.07 -3.40
N LYS A 64 6.13 0.66 -2.25
CA LYS A 64 7.51 0.70 -1.74
C LYS A 64 8.04 -0.69 -1.37
N VAL A 65 7.19 -1.56 -0.80
CA VAL A 65 7.56 -2.96 -0.53
C VAL A 65 7.90 -3.70 -1.83
N ILE A 66 7.03 -3.60 -2.85
CA ILE A 66 7.26 -4.23 -4.17
C ILE A 66 8.53 -3.68 -4.84
N ALA A 67 8.74 -2.36 -4.81
CA ALA A 67 9.89 -1.73 -5.43
C ALA A 67 11.23 -2.18 -4.80
N ARG A 68 11.22 -2.53 -3.51
CA ARG A 68 12.37 -3.15 -2.84
C ARG A 68 12.58 -4.57 -3.33
N GLU A 69 11.54 -5.40 -3.32
CA GLU A 69 11.62 -6.82 -3.71
C GLU A 69 12.00 -7.02 -5.18
N ALA A 70 11.55 -6.15 -6.09
CA ALA A 70 11.87 -6.23 -7.51
C ALA A 70 13.37 -5.99 -7.84
N ARG A 71 14.18 -5.57 -6.87
CA ARG A 71 15.62 -5.33 -7.03
C ARG A 71 16.52 -6.48 -6.58
N ASP A 72 15.99 -7.41 -5.79
CA ASP A 72 16.69 -8.60 -5.31
C ASP A 72 16.59 -9.76 -6.32
#